data_AF-A0A7S1DHG3-F1
#
_entry.id   AF-A0A7S1DHG3-F1
#
_cell.length_a   1.000
_cell.length_b   1.000
_cell.length_c   1.000
_cell.angle_alpha   90.00
_cell.angle_beta   90.00
_cell.angle_gamma   90.00
#
_symmetry.space_group_name_H-M   'P 1'
#
loop_
_entity.id
_entity.type
_entity.pdbx_description
1 polymer ?
#
loop_
_entity_poly.entity_id
_entity_poly.type
_entity_poly.pdbx_seq_one_letter_code
_entity_poly.pdbx_strand_id
1 'polypeptide(L)'
;GHYDVAYAQHDADWKSDPFEMTGRDGYLYGRGVSDDKGPILTSLYAANELHLAGKLGVDVVFVIEGEEESGRSLHDRSFPDIIRDNMHWFEGCKAVVISNNYWVDNERPCLTYGMRGVIDLEVWVSGPRKDLHAGVDGGIVHEPIADLAEILASLQAKDGTIAVEGIYDGVRELDDTEEERLEAVGLSVETYSKALGLGK
;
A
#
# COMPACT_ATOMS: atom_id res chain seq x y z
N GLY A 1 6.61 2.95 -11.38
CA GLY A 1 6.55 1.73 -10.57
C GLY A 1 7.69 1.75 -9.58
N HIS A 2 7.81 0.71 -8.77
CA HIS A 2 8.88 0.57 -7.78
C HIS A 2 9.47 -0.85 -7.76
N TYR A 3 10.77 -0.98 -7.51
CA TYR A 3 11.46 -2.27 -7.52
C TYR A 3 11.75 -2.84 -6.13
N ASP A 4 11.63 -2.01 -5.09
CA ASP A 4 11.63 -2.47 -3.72
C ASP A 4 10.36 -3.27 -3.42
N VAL A 5 10.42 -4.06 -2.36
CA VAL A 5 9.36 -5.01 -2.02
C VAL A 5 9.24 -5.08 -0.52
N ALA A 6 8.01 -5.29 -0.03
CA ALA A 6 7.78 -5.56 1.38
C ALA A 6 8.62 -6.74 1.88
N TYR A 7 8.95 -6.71 3.17
CA TYR A 7 9.67 -7.80 3.84
C TYR A 7 8.94 -9.14 3.65
N ALA A 8 9.71 -10.21 3.48
CA ALA A 8 9.24 -11.58 3.49
C ALA A 8 10.32 -12.50 4.04
N GLN A 9 9.89 -13.53 4.77
CA GLN A 9 10.74 -14.60 5.26
C GLN A 9 10.05 -15.94 4.96
N HIS A 10 10.84 -16.98 4.69
CA HIS A 10 10.30 -18.32 4.55
C HIS A 10 9.85 -18.83 5.92
N ASP A 11 8.56 -18.78 6.16
CA ASP A 11 7.88 -19.25 7.37
C ASP A 11 6.73 -20.20 7.01
N ALA A 12 5.89 -20.54 8.00
CA ALA A 12 4.80 -21.49 7.83
C ALA A 12 3.74 -21.04 6.80
N ASP A 13 3.67 -19.74 6.47
CA ASP A 13 2.69 -19.19 5.55
C ASP A 13 3.15 -19.26 4.09
N TRP A 14 4.46 -19.47 3.86
CA TRP A 14 5.05 -19.63 2.54
C TRP A 14 5.22 -21.11 2.15
N LYS A 15 4.59 -21.52 1.03
CA LYS A 15 4.74 -22.88 0.48
C LYS A 15 6.04 -23.11 -0.30
N SER A 16 6.77 -22.05 -0.61
CA SER A 16 8.02 -22.00 -1.35
C SER A 16 8.83 -20.80 -0.87
N ASP A 17 10.13 -20.77 -1.10
CA ASP A 17 10.94 -19.59 -0.79
C ASP A 17 10.31 -18.33 -1.42
N PRO A 18 10.07 -17.25 -0.65
CA PRO A 18 9.46 -16.03 -1.17
C PRO A 18 10.28 -15.36 -2.28
N PHE A 19 11.59 -15.56 -2.33
CA PHE A 19 12.48 -14.95 -3.32
C PHE A 19 12.87 -15.89 -4.46
N GLU A 20 12.34 -17.12 -4.47
CA GLU A 20 12.37 -18.01 -5.63
C GLU A 20 10.98 -18.08 -6.28
N MET A 21 10.83 -17.45 -7.45
CA MET A 21 9.55 -17.46 -8.15
C MET A 21 9.17 -18.87 -8.60
N THR A 22 8.01 -19.35 -8.18
CA THR A 22 7.49 -20.68 -8.55
C THR A 22 6.14 -20.59 -9.23
N GLY A 23 5.94 -21.40 -10.28
CA GLY A 23 4.65 -21.54 -10.96
C GLY A 23 3.82 -22.66 -10.31
N ARG A 24 2.59 -22.36 -9.91
CA ARG A 24 1.66 -23.35 -9.32
C ARG A 24 0.20 -22.97 -9.63
N ASP A 25 -0.63 -23.94 -9.94
CA ASP A 25 -2.08 -23.76 -10.16
C ASP A 25 -2.45 -22.64 -11.16
N GLY A 26 -1.58 -22.37 -12.14
CA GLY A 26 -1.77 -21.28 -13.11
C GLY A 26 -1.30 -19.89 -12.64
N TYR A 27 -0.73 -19.78 -11.44
CA TYR A 27 -0.22 -18.53 -10.85
C TYR A 27 1.30 -18.58 -10.67
N LEU A 28 1.90 -17.39 -10.61
CA LEU A 28 3.29 -17.18 -10.21
C LEU A 28 3.32 -16.73 -8.76
N TYR A 29 4.07 -17.44 -7.92
CA TYR A 29 4.25 -17.13 -6.49
C TYR A 29 5.67 -16.64 -6.25
N GLY A 30 5.78 -15.52 -5.55
CA GLY A 30 7.03 -14.91 -5.13
C GLY A 30 6.79 -13.48 -4.64
N ARG A 31 7.57 -13.03 -3.67
CA ARG A 31 7.55 -11.65 -3.19
C ARG A 31 7.97 -10.72 -4.33
N GLY A 32 7.13 -9.72 -4.58
CA GLY A 32 7.36 -8.71 -5.60
C GLY A 32 6.73 -9.05 -6.95
N VAL A 33 6.13 -10.23 -7.13
CA VAL A 33 5.55 -10.65 -8.42
C VAL A 33 4.45 -9.68 -8.86
N SER A 34 3.48 -9.38 -8.01
CA SER A 34 2.39 -8.45 -8.35
C SER A 34 2.64 -7.00 -7.91
N ASP A 35 3.64 -6.77 -7.07
CA ASP A 35 3.86 -5.51 -6.35
C ASP A 35 5.37 -5.23 -6.24
N ASP A 36 6.00 -4.58 -7.22
CA ASP A 36 5.47 -4.10 -8.51
C ASP A 36 6.32 -4.63 -9.70
N LYS A 37 7.11 -5.69 -9.48
CA LYS A 37 8.07 -6.17 -10.49
C LYS A 37 7.40 -6.75 -11.73
N GLY A 38 6.33 -7.52 -11.58
CA GLY A 38 5.58 -8.09 -12.70
C GLY A 38 4.97 -7.01 -13.61
N PRO A 39 4.22 -6.04 -13.08
CA PRO A 39 3.69 -4.94 -13.90
C PRO A 39 4.78 -4.07 -14.56
N ILE A 40 5.89 -3.78 -13.86
CA ILE A 40 7.04 -3.09 -14.45
C ILE A 40 7.59 -3.86 -15.65
N LEU A 41 7.90 -5.14 -15.45
CA LEU A 41 8.46 -5.98 -16.51
C LEU A 41 7.48 -6.12 -17.69
N THR A 42 6.19 -6.25 -17.42
CA THR A 42 5.15 -6.31 -18.45
C THR A 42 5.17 -5.06 -19.33
N SER A 43 5.24 -3.88 -18.71
CA SER A 43 5.29 -2.60 -19.43
C SER A 43 6.58 -2.44 -20.25
N LEU A 44 7.72 -2.84 -19.69
CA LEU A 44 9.02 -2.82 -20.37
C LEU A 44 9.03 -3.76 -21.59
N TYR A 45 8.57 -5.01 -21.43
CA TYR A 45 8.52 -5.97 -22.53
C TYR A 45 7.56 -5.53 -23.63
N ALA A 46 6.38 -5.02 -23.28
CA ALA A 46 5.42 -4.51 -24.27
C ALA A 46 6.00 -3.36 -25.10
N ALA A 47 6.63 -2.38 -24.45
CA ALA A 47 7.28 -1.27 -25.13
C ALA A 47 8.43 -1.75 -26.03
N ASN A 48 9.26 -2.67 -25.54
CA ASN A 48 10.38 -3.24 -26.30
C ASN A 48 9.90 -4.02 -27.53
N GLU A 49 8.88 -4.87 -27.41
CA GLU A 49 8.34 -5.62 -28.54
C GLU A 49 7.72 -4.70 -29.60
N LEU A 50 6.97 -3.68 -29.18
CA LEU A 50 6.42 -2.67 -30.09
C LEU A 50 7.53 -1.88 -30.78
N HIS A 51 8.59 -1.53 -30.06
CA HIS A 51 9.74 -0.83 -30.62
C HIS A 51 10.45 -1.66 -31.68
N LEU A 52 10.77 -2.93 -31.37
CA LEU A 52 11.40 -3.87 -32.31
C LEU A 52 10.53 -4.15 -33.53
N ALA A 53 9.21 -4.13 -33.38
CA ALA A 53 8.27 -4.27 -34.48
C ALA A 53 8.07 -2.98 -35.30
N GLY A 54 8.68 -1.86 -34.91
CA GLY A 54 8.46 -0.54 -35.54
C GLY A 54 7.03 -0.01 -35.35
N LYS A 55 6.34 -0.45 -34.31
CA LYS A 55 4.93 -0.14 -33.99
C LYS A 55 4.74 0.69 -32.73
N LEU A 56 5.82 1.05 -32.03
CA LEU A 56 5.74 1.93 -30.88
C LEU A 56 5.42 3.36 -31.36
N GLY A 57 4.15 3.75 -31.26
CA GLY A 57 3.63 5.01 -31.80
C GLY A 57 3.81 6.22 -30.88
N VAL A 58 4.50 6.07 -29.75
CA VAL A 58 4.70 7.10 -28.73
C VAL A 58 6.10 7.01 -28.13
N ASP A 59 6.61 8.12 -27.62
CA ASP A 59 7.77 8.12 -26.75
C ASP A 59 7.37 7.62 -25.35
N VAL A 60 8.18 6.75 -24.78
CA VAL A 60 7.93 6.15 -23.45
C VAL A 60 9.09 6.51 -22.53
N VAL A 61 8.76 7.12 -21.39
CA VAL A 61 9.71 7.41 -20.31
C VAL A 61 9.36 6.50 -19.13
N PHE A 62 10.31 5.69 -18.70
CA PHE A 62 10.15 4.84 -17.52
C PHE A 62 10.69 5.54 -16.29
N VAL A 63 9.84 5.68 -15.27
CA VAL A 63 10.22 6.16 -13.94
C VAL A 63 9.99 5.01 -12.96
N ILE A 64 11.09 4.49 -12.41
CA ILE A 64 11.10 3.36 -11.50
C ILE A 64 11.96 3.73 -10.29
N GLU A 65 11.39 3.60 -9.10
CA GLU A 65 12.02 3.97 -7.83
C GLU A 65 12.15 2.75 -6.89
N GLY A 66 12.59 2.94 -5.66
CA GLY A 66 12.97 1.84 -4.77
C GLY A 66 12.77 2.13 -3.29
N GLU A 67 11.88 3.06 -2.94
CA GLU A 67 11.54 3.44 -1.57
C GLU A 67 10.01 3.43 -1.31
N GLU A 68 9.19 2.93 -2.23
CA GLU A 68 7.73 2.98 -2.14
C GLU A 68 7.22 2.25 -0.89
N GLU A 69 7.75 1.05 -0.64
CA GLU A 69 7.35 0.16 0.45
C GLU A 69 7.92 0.62 1.80
N SER A 70 8.90 1.52 1.77
CA SER A 70 9.51 2.06 2.98
C SER A 70 8.64 3.16 3.61
N GLY A 71 7.70 3.74 2.84
CA GLY A 71 6.82 4.83 3.29
C GLY A 71 7.53 6.14 3.67
N ARG A 72 8.87 6.16 3.57
CA ARG A 72 9.75 7.28 3.89
C ARG A 72 10.99 7.22 3.02
N SER A 73 11.54 8.39 2.70
CA SER A 73 12.81 8.42 2.02
C SER A 73 13.94 8.00 2.96
N LEU A 74 14.85 7.16 2.47
CA LEU A 74 16.06 6.73 3.17
C LEU A 74 17.21 7.72 2.94
N HIS A 75 16.94 8.83 2.25
CA HIS A 75 17.92 9.80 1.79
C HIS A 75 17.54 11.24 2.15
N ASP A 76 18.52 12.14 2.02
CA ASP A 76 18.33 13.59 2.25
C ASP A 76 17.30 14.22 1.29
N ARG A 77 16.95 13.54 0.20
CA ARG A 77 15.99 13.99 -0.82
C ARG A 77 14.98 12.90 -1.11
N SER A 78 13.70 13.26 -1.04
CA SER A 78 12.60 12.33 -1.36
C SER A 78 12.43 12.14 -2.87
N PHE A 79 11.78 11.05 -3.27
CA PHE A 79 11.43 10.83 -4.68
C PHE A 79 10.64 12.01 -5.31
N PRO A 80 9.63 12.62 -4.64
CA PRO A 80 9.00 13.85 -5.13
C PRO A 80 9.94 15.04 -5.32
N ASP A 81 10.96 15.21 -4.47
CA ASP A 81 11.98 16.26 -4.66
C ASP A 81 12.80 16.00 -5.92
N ILE A 82 13.22 14.75 -6.13
CA ILE A 82 13.98 14.34 -7.31
C ILE A 82 13.17 14.59 -8.59
N ILE A 83 11.88 14.23 -8.61
CA ILE A 83 11.02 14.49 -9.76
C ILE A 83 10.87 15.99 -10.01
N ARG A 84 10.66 16.80 -8.97
CA ARG A 84 10.55 18.26 -9.09
C ARG A 84 11.81 18.90 -9.67
N ASP A 85 12.98 18.47 -9.21
CA ASP A 85 14.28 18.95 -9.71
C ASP A 85 14.55 18.54 -11.17
N ASN A 86 13.93 17.45 -11.63
CA ASN A 86 14.16 16.88 -12.96
C ASN A 86 12.94 16.95 -13.88
N MET A 87 12.02 17.91 -13.64
CA MET A 87 10.82 18.07 -14.47
C MET A 87 11.10 18.23 -15.97
N HIS A 88 12.28 18.72 -16.32
CA HIS A 88 12.75 18.86 -17.69
C HIS A 88 12.82 17.51 -18.47
N TRP A 89 12.99 16.36 -17.80
CA TRP A 89 12.94 15.04 -18.45
C TRP A 89 11.55 14.66 -18.97
N PHE A 90 10.51 15.31 -18.45
CA PHE A 90 9.11 14.99 -18.77
C PHE A 90 8.48 16.05 -19.70
N GLU A 91 9.29 16.95 -20.26
CA GLU A 91 8.81 17.93 -21.22
C GLU A 91 8.12 17.25 -22.40
N GLY A 92 6.88 17.67 -22.68
CA GLY A 92 6.06 17.08 -23.75
C GLY A 92 5.28 15.84 -23.36
N CYS A 93 5.48 15.27 -22.17
CA CYS A 93 4.69 14.15 -21.66
C CYS A 93 3.20 14.49 -21.62
N LYS A 94 2.35 13.59 -22.15
CA LYS A 94 0.89 13.81 -22.29
C LYS A 94 0.06 13.00 -21.31
N ALA A 95 0.62 11.92 -20.77
CA ALA A 95 -0.06 11.02 -19.87
C ALA A 95 0.96 10.34 -18.96
N VAL A 96 0.54 10.09 -17.72
CA VAL A 96 1.25 9.25 -16.76
C VAL A 96 0.39 8.01 -16.55
N VAL A 97 1.01 6.84 -16.66
CA VAL A 97 0.35 5.56 -16.42
C VAL A 97 1.08 4.88 -15.28
N ILE A 98 0.31 4.43 -14.28
CA ILE A 98 0.80 3.67 -13.14
C ILE A 98 0.01 2.37 -13.11
N SER A 99 0.71 1.26 -13.03
CA SER A 99 0.12 -0.07 -12.92
C SER A 99 0.61 -0.72 -11.63
N ASN A 100 0.18 -0.17 -10.49
CA ASN A 100 0.55 -0.67 -9.16
C ASN A 100 -0.69 -0.80 -8.27
N ASN A 101 -1.66 -1.58 -8.72
CA ASN A 101 -2.91 -1.79 -8.00
C ASN A 101 -3.59 -3.08 -8.45
N TYR A 102 -4.63 -3.46 -7.72
CA TYR A 102 -5.36 -4.70 -7.93
C TYR A 102 -6.75 -4.40 -8.49
N TRP A 103 -7.36 -5.44 -9.07
CA TRP A 103 -8.80 -5.42 -9.34
C TRP A 103 -9.57 -5.65 -8.04
N VAL A 104 -10.79 -5.13 -7.99
CA VAL A 104 -11.64 -5.29 -6.79
C VAL A 104 -12.15 -6.73 -6.63
N ASP A 105 -12.23 -7.46 -7.75
CA ASP A 105 -12.60 -8.87 -7.82
C ASP A 105 -11.76 -9.60 -8.90
N ASN A 106 -11.96 -10.91 -9.03
CA ASN A 106 -11.22 -11.76 -9.99
C ASN A 106 -11.90 -11.87 -11.37
N GLU A 107 -13.01 -11.17 -11.60
CA GLU A 107 -13.85 -11.33 -12.79
C GLU A 107 -13.80 -10.11 -13.71
N ARG A 108 -13.69 -8.91 -13.13
CA ARG A 108 -13.86 -7.64 -13.84
C ARG A 108 -12.58 -6.80 -13.80
N PRO A 109 -12.00 -6.45 -14.97
CA PRO A 109 -10.91 -5.51 -15.01
C PRO A 109 -11.32 -4.13 -14.50
N CYS A 110 -10.42 -3.49 -13.75
CA CYS A 110 -10.69 -2.21 -13.11
C CYS A 110 -9.77 -1.11 -13.63
N LEU A 111 -10.30 0.11 -13.71
CA LEU A 111 -9.51 1.33 -13.85
C LEU A 111 -9.64 2.15 -12.56
N THR A 112 -8.53 2.26 -11.82
CA THR A 112 -8.47 3.04 -10.60
C THR A 112 -8.28 4.52 -10.93
N TYR A 113 -9.18 5.37 -10.44
CA TYR A 113 -9.13 6.83 -10.66
C TYR A 113 -8.87 7.62 -9.37
N GLY A 114 -8.72 6.94 -8.23
CA GLY A 114 -8.44 7.55 -6.95
C GLY A 114 -7.86 6.54 -5.96
N MET A 115 -7.00 7.04 -5.08
CA MET A 115 -6.39 6.27 -3.99
C MET A 115 -6.55 7.06 -2.69
N ARG A 116 -6.64 6.35 -1.56
CA ARG A 116 -6.63 7.00 -0.24
C ARG A 116 -5.22 7.52 0.04
N GLY A 117 -5.14 8.60 0.81
CA GLY A 117 -3.89 8.98 1.47
C GLY A 117 -3.61 8.09 2.67
N VAL A 118 -2.39 8.17 3.20
CA VAL A 118 -1.97 7.50 4.42
C VAL A 118 -1.26 8.50 5.33
N ILE A 119 -1.53 8.40 6.64
CA ILE A 119 -0.77 9.10 7.67
C ILE A 119 -0.20 8.02 8.58
N ASP A 120 1.12 7.98 8.68
CA ASP A 120 1.81 7.10 9.62
C ASP A 120 2.22 7.91 10.86
N LEU A 121 1.98 7.34 12.05
CA LEU A 121 2.18 8.02 13.34
C LEU A 121 2.95 7.11 14.29
N GLU A 122 4.04 7.63 14.85
CA GLU A 122 4.77 6.96 15.93
C GLU A 122 4.45 7.60 17.28
N VAL A 123 3.99 6.78 18.23
CA VAL A 123 3.70 7.21 19.61
C VAL A 123 4.72 6.60 20.55
N TRP A 124 5.47 7.46 21.23
CA TRP A 124 6.50 7.06 22.18
C TRP A 124 6.05 7.34 23.61
N VAL A 125 5.93 6.29 24.42
CA VAL A 125 5.72 6.41 25.87
C VAL A 125 6.96 5.92 26.58
N SER A 126 7.54 6.77 27.42
CA SER A 126 8.78 6.47 28.15
C SER A 126 8.56 6.52 29.65
N GLY A 127 9.15 5.56 30.36
CA GLY A 127 9.06 5.46 31.81
C GLY A 127 10.45 5.49 32.48
N PRO A 128 10.75 4.56 33.40
CA PRO A 128 12.04 4.45 34.07
C PRO A 128 13.22 4.39 33.09
N ARG A 129 14.40 4.88 33.52
CA ARG A 129 15.62 4.91 32.68
C ARG A 129 16.21 3.53 32.31
N LYS A 130 15.64 2.45 32.85
CA LYS A 130 16.07 1.06 32.62
C LYS A 130 14.85 0.15 32.76
N ASP A 131 14.96 -1.04 32.17
CA ASP A 131 13.97 -2.09 32.39
C ASP A 131 13.91 -2.48 33.87
N LEU A 132 12.69 -2.73 34.33
CA LEU A 132 12.38 -3.07 35.72
C LEU A 132 11.90 -4.52 35.82
N HIS A 133 12.06 -5.12 37.00
CA HIS A 133 11.59 -6.46 37.24
C HIS A 133 10.11 -6.40 37.65
N ALA A 134 9.21 -6.85 36.77
CA ALA A 134 7.75 -6.71 36.95
C ALA A 134 7.22 -7.23 38.30
N GLY A 135 7.84 -8.26 38.90
CA GLY A 135 7.43 -8.76 40.22
C GLY A 135 7.92 -7.94 41.43
N VAL A 136 9.02 -7.19 41.29
CA VAL A 136 9.62 -6.40 42.38
C VAL A 136 9.11 -4.97 42.32
N ASP A 137 9.02 -4.44 41.10
CA ASP A 137 8.68 -3.05 40.81
C ASP A 137 7.22 -2.90 40.35
N GLY A 138 6.48 -4.00 40.19
CA GLY A 138 5.08 -3.99 39.77
C GLY A 138 4.18 -3.28 40.80
N GLY A 139 3.37 -2.34 40.31
CA GLY A 139 2.42 -1.58 41.13
C GLY A 139 3.00 -0.37 41.87
N ILE A 140 4.30 -0.10 41.77
CA ILE A 140 4.91 1.14 42.32
C ILE A 140 5.23 2.19 41.26
N VAL A 141 5.23 1.82 39.97
CA VAL A 141 5.45 2.71 38.83
C VAL A 141 4.29 2.63 37.86
N HIS A 142 4.04 3.72 37.13
CA HIS A 142 3.21 3.66 35.93
C HIS A 142 4.00 2.96 34.82
N GLU A 143 3.42 1.89 34.28
CA GLU A 143 4.05 1.10 33.24
C GLU A 143 3.77 1.73 31.87
N PRO A 144 4.81 2.09 31.08
CA PRO A 144 4.60 2.71 29.76
C PRO A 144 3.69 1.91 28.82
N ILE A 145 3.64 0.59 28.97
CA ILE A 145 2.78 -0.28 28.17
C ILE A 145 1.29 -0.07 28.48
N ALA A 146 0.93 0.23 29.73
CA ALA A 146 -0.45 0.48 30.12
C ALA A 146 -0.94 1.80 29.52
N ASP A 147 -0.13 2.86 29.65
CA ASP A 147 -0.43 4.18 29.08
C ASP A 147 -0.49 4.11 27.54
N LEU A 148 0.43 3.39 26.90
CA LEU A 148 0.41 3.19 25.45
C LEU A 148 -0.85 2.44 25.01
N ALA A 149 -1.25 1.39 25.72
CA ALA A 149 -2.48 0.65 25.42
C ALA A 149 -3.72 1.54 25.54
N GLU A 150 -3.78 2.42 26.54
CA GLU A 150 -4.86 3.39 26.70
C GLU A 150 -4.91 4.39 25.55
N ILE A 151 -3.76 4.95 25.15
CA ILE A 151 -3.67 5.87 24.00
C ILE A 151 -4.16 5.18 22.73
N LEU A 152 -3.65 3.98 22.41
CA LEU A 152 -4.04 3.26 21.20
C LEU A 152 -5.53 2.90 21.19
N ALA A 153 -6.07 2.45 22.33
CA ALA A 153 -7.50 2.16 22.47
C ALA A 153 -8.38 3.41 22.31
N SER A 154 -7.87 4.59 22.67
CA SER A 154 -8.60 5.84 22.54
C SER A 154 -8.75 6.35 21.10
N LEU A 155 -7.98 5.81 20.14
CA LEU A 155 -8.03 6.24 18.74
C LEU A 155 -9.26 5.72 17.99
N GLN A 156 -9.95 4.70 18.53
CA GLN A 156 -11.11 4.07 17.90
C GLN A 156 -12.29 3.98 18.87
N ALA A 157 -13.48 4.30 18.38
CA ALA A 157 -14.72 4.12 19.11
C ALA A 157 -15.17 2.64 19.09
N LYS A 158 -16.14 2.29 19.95
CA LYS A 158 -16.64 0.91 20.09
C LYS A 158 -17.31 0.35 18.83
N ASP A 159 -17.78 1.21 17.94
CA ASP A 159 -18.41 0.86 16.66
C ASP A 159 -17.40 0.76 15.50
N GLY A 160 -16.10 0.98 15.78
CA GLY A 160 -15.03 0.92 14.81
C GLY A 160 -14.71 2.25 14.13
N THR A 161 -15.44 3.33 14.42
CA THR A 161 -15.13 4.67 13.88
C THR A 161 -13.89 5.29 14.53
N ILE A 162 -13.26 6.24 13.85
CA ILE A 162 -12.07 6.93 14.34
C ILE A 162 -12.51 7.97 15.38
N ALA A 163 -11.95 7.92 16.58
CA ALA A 163 -12.36 8.75 17.71
C ALA A 163 -11.58 10.08 17.85
N VAL A 164 -10.69 10.38 16.90
CA VAL A 164 -9.89 11.61 16.89
C VAL A 164 -10.78 12.81 16.56
N GLU A 165 -10.77 13.83 17.42
CA GLU A 165 -11.55 15.06 17.23
C GLU A 165 -11.18 15.75 15.91
N GLY A 166 -12.21 16.17 15.14
CA GLY A 166 -12.05 16.86 13.86
C GLY A 166 -11.62 15.99 12.68
N ILE A 167 -11.41 14.68 12.86
CA ILE A 167 -10.92 13.80 11.78
C ILE A 167 -11.86 13.74 10.57
N TYR A 168 -13.15 13.97 10.77
CA TYR A 168 -14.17 13.93 9.72
C TYR A 168 -14.48 15.30 9.09
N ASP A 169 -13.95 16.40 9.62
CA ASP A 169 -14.29 17.77 9.17
C ASP A 169 -13.92 18.04 7.69
N GLY A 170 -12.92 17.32 7.18
CA GLY A 170 -12.47 17.40 5.79
C GLY A 170 -13.05 16.33 4.86
N VAL A 171 -13.89 15.43 5.36
CA VAL A 171 -14.51 14.38 4.54
C VAL A 171 -15.61 15.01 3.69
N ARG A 172 -15.53 14.81 2.39
CA ARG A 172 -16.54 15.30 1.45
C ARG A 172 -17.77 14.40 1.53
N GLU A 173 -18.94 15.00 1.51
CA GLU A 173 -20.20 14.28 1.34
C GLU A 173 -20.23 13.62 -0.04
N LEU A 174 -20.84 12.44 -0.11
CA LEU A 174 -21.10 11.75 -1.37
C LEU A 174 -22.14 12.53 -2.16
N ASP A 175 -21.92 12.68 -3.47
CA ASP A 175 -22.93 13.16 -4.39
C ASP A 175 -23.65 12.00 -5.09
N ASP A 176 -24.82 12.30 -5.68
CA ASP A 176 -25.64 11.30 -6.38
C ASP A 176 -24.86 10.57 -7.49
N THR A 177 -23.89 11.24 -8.13
CA THR A 177 -23.07 10.63 -9.19
C THR A 177 -22.07 9.62 -8.62
N GLU A 178 -21.48 9.91 -7.47
CA GLU A 178 -20.61 8.99 -6.75
C GLU A 178 -21.40 7.79 -6.21
N GLU A 179 -22.59 8.00 -5.65
CA GLU A 179 -23.48 6.92 -5.21
C GLU A 179 -23.83 5.98 -6.35
N GLU A 180 -24.30 6.51 -7.49
CA GLU A 180 -24.62 5.72 -8.68
C GLU A 180 -23.42 4.90 -9.18
N ARG A 181 -22.21 5.48 -9.14
CA ARG A 181 -20.98 4.77 -9.55
C ARG A 181 -20.65 3.63 -8.59
N LEU A 182 -20.79 3.85 -7.27
CA LEU A 182 -20.54 2.84 -6.26
C LEU A 182 -21.53 1.67 -6.37
N GLU A 183 -22.80 1.96 -6.59
CA GLU A 183 -23.83 0.94 -6.84
C GLU A 183 -23.53 0.12 -8.10
N ALA A 184 -23.07 0.79 -9.17
CA ALA A 184 -22.74 0.14 -10.44
C ALA A 184 -21.54 -0.84 -10.34
N VAL A 185 -20.66 -0.70 -9.34
CA VAL A 185 -19.60 -1.69 -9.08
C VAL A 185 -20.22 -3.05 -8.73
N GLY A 186 -21.40 -3.07 -8.10
CA GLY A 186 -22.14 -4.29 -7.78
C GLY A 186 -21.40 -5.19 -6.78
N LEU A 187 -20.54 -4.62 -5.94
CA LEU A 187 -19.79 -5.37 -4.94
C LEU A 187 -20.67 -5.67 -3.72
N SER A 188 -20.89 -6.94 -3.44
CA SER A 188 -21.56 -7.35 -2.20
C SER A 188 -20.55 -7.48 -1.07
N VAL A 189 -20.80 -6.81 0.05
CA VAL A 189 -20.03 -6.96 1.29
C VAL A 189 -20.00 -8.43 1.73
N GLU A 190 -21.10 -9.17 1.57
CA GLU A 190 -21.15 -10.60 1.93
C GLU A 190 -20.22 -11.44 1.06
N THR A 191 -20.19 -11.17 -0.25
CA THR A 191 -19.30 -11.86 -1.19
C THR A 191 -17.83 -11.54 -0.88
N TYR A 192 -17.52 -10.27 -0.63
CA TYR A 192 -16.16 -9.82 -0.34
C TYR A 192 -15.65 -10.36 1.01
N SER A 193 -16.47 -10.29 2.06
CA SER A 193 -16.14 -10.86 3.38
C SER A 193 -15.90 -12.37 3.31
N LYS A 194 -16.70 -13.10 2.52
CA LYS A 194 -16.50 -14.54 2.30
C LYS A 194 -15.19 -14.84 1.59
N ALA A 195 -14.81 -14.03 0.60
CA ALA A 195 -13.52 -14.17 -0.10
C ALA A 195 -12.32 -13.95 0.82
N LEU A 196 -12.44 -13.03 1.80
CA LEU A 196 -11.44 -12.79 2.84
C LEU A 196 -11.43 -13.84 3.96
N GLY A 197 -12.33 -14.83 3.93
CA GLY A 197 -12.46 -15.82 5.00
C GLY A 197 -13.03 -15.26 6.31
N LEU A 198 -13.64 -14.07 6.28
CA LEU A 198 -14.30 -13.48 7.43
C LEU A 198 -15.65 -14.21 7.64
N GLY A 199 -15.71 -15.02 8.70
CA GLY A 199 -16.96 -15.60 9.19
C GLY A 199 -17.87 -14.51 9.76
N LYS A 200 -19.19 -14.72 9.67
CA LYS A 200 -20.20 -13.83 10.29
C LYS A 200 -19.98 -13.67 11.79
#